data_AF-A0A318NJ74-F1
#
_entry.id   AF-A0A318NJ74-F1
#
_cell.length_a   1.000
_cell.length_b   1.000
_cell.length_c   1.000
_cell.angle_alpha   90.00
_cell.angle_beta   90.00
_cell.angle_gamma   90.00
#
_symmetry.space_group_name_H-M   'P 1'
#
loop_
_entity.id
_entity.type
_entity.pdbx_description
1 polymer ?
#
loop_
_entity_poly.entity_id
_entity_poly.type
_entity_poly.pdbx_seq_one_letter_code
_entity_poly.pdbx_strand_id
1 'polypeptide(L)'
;GTKLIAVDDRYAVFRAADKRSVVARELGTDRVLWTRPASGKAGAALTPYAAVVADEKPSRLAAVDPRTGRELAVLRTSANALAVGSQGMI
;
A
#
# COMPACT_ATOMS: atom_id res chain seq x y z
N GLY A 1 3.16 -3.34 17.34
CA GLY A 1 3.46 -1.93 17.03
C GLY A 1 3.16 -1.63 15.58
N THR A 2 2.77 -0.41 15.27
CA THR A 2 2.59 0.08 13.89
C THR A 2 3.94 0.30 13.22
N LYS A 3 4.05 -0.03 11.92
CA LYS A 3 5.30 0.15 11.15
C LYS A 3 5.03 0.96 9.89
N LEU A 4 5.78 2.02 9.64
CA LEU A 4 5.75 2.74 8.37
C LEU A 4 6.31 1.83 7.25
N ILE A 5 5.57 1.66 6.15
CA ILE A 5 5.96 0.80 5.03
C ILE A 5 6.13 1.57 3.72
N ALA A 6 5.42 2.67 3.53
CA ALA A 6 5.60 3.58 2.41
C ALA A 6 5.28 5.01 2.85
N VAL A 7 5.97 5.99 2.28
CA VAL A 7 5.71 7.41 2.48
C VAL A 7 5.97 8.16 1.19
N ASP A 8 5.21 9.22 1.00
CA ASP A 8 5.38 10.23 -0.04
C ASP A 8 5.13 11.62 0.60
N ASP A 9 5.19 12.69 -0.19
CA ASP A 9 5.06 14.07 0.28
C ASP A 9 3.72 14.36 0.99
N ARG A 10 2.66 13.61 0.64
CA ARG A 10 1.30 13.85 1.16
C ARG A 10 0.72 12.70 1.97
N TYR A 11 1.13 11.47 1.68
CA TYR A 11 0.49 10.28 2.22
C TYR A 11 1.53 9.34 2.84
N ALA A 12 1.12 8.61 3.86
CA ALA A 12 1.90 7.55 4.47
C ALA A 12 1.04 6.30 4.59
N VAL A 13 1.64 5.15 4.30
CA VAL A 13 1.03 3.84 4.51
C VAL A 13 1.76 3.14 5.65
N PHE A 14 0.99 2.74 6.65
CA PHE A 14 1.47 2.03 7.82
C PHE A 14 0.91 0.61 7.82
N ARG A 15 1.74 -0.36 8.23
CA ARG A 15 1.25 -1.64 8.71
C ARG A 15 0.68 -1.46 10.10
N ALA A 16 -0.57 -1.87 10.29
CA ALA A 16 -1.23 -1.84 11.58
C ALA A 16 -0.58 -2.80 12.57
N ALA A 17 -0.79 -2.54 13.86
CA ALA A 17 -0.23 -3.37 14.94
C ALA A 17 -0.76 -4.82 14.91
N ASP A 18 -1.94 -5.04 14.32
CA ASP A 18 -2.56 -6.34 14.11
C ASP A 18 -1.81 -7.22 13.08
N LYS A 19 -0.89 -6.64 12.29
CA LYS A 19 -0.19 -7.27 11.17
C LYS A 19 -1.16 -7.93 10.15
N ARG A 20 -2.40 -7.47 10.09
CA ARG A 20 -3.47 -7.97 9.22
C ARG A 20 -4.11 -6.85 8.40
N SER A 21 -3.71 -5.61 8.64
CA SER A 21 -4.16 -4.48 7.87
C SER A 21 -3.04 -3.49 7.59
N VAL A 22 -3.24 -2.73 6.52
CA VAL A 22 -2.50 -1.51 6.21
C VAL A 22 -3.44 -0.32 6.31
N VAL A 23 -2.90 0.78 6.82
CA VAL A 23 -3.62 2.02 7.10
C VAL A 23 -2.94 3.14 6.34
N ALA A 24 -3.66 3.80 5.46
CA ALA A 24 -3.18 5.03 4.84
C ALA A 24 -3.60 6.25 5.65
N ARG A 25 -2.68 7.19 5.77
CA ARG A 25 -2.87 8.44 6.48
C ARG A 25 -2.35 9.61 5.69
N GLU A 26 -2.95 10.77 5.88
CA GLU A 26 -2.42 12.04 5.39
C GLU A 26 -1.32 12.53 6.33
N LEU A 27 -0.14 12.85 5.79
CA LEU A 27 1.06 13.18 6.58
C LEU A 27 0.89 14.47 7.39
N GLY A 28 0.13 15.43 6.85
CA GLY A 28 -0.06 16.75 7.47
C GLY A 28 -1.10 16.80 8.60
N THR A 29 -2.01 15.83 8.67
CA THR A 29 -3.12 15.85 9.64
C THR A 29 -3.23 14.57 10.47
N ASP A 30 -2.35 13.58 10.23
CA ASP A 30 -2.43 12.19 10.73
C ASP A 30 -3.83 11.55 10.53
N ARG A 31 -4.59 12.06 9.57
CA ARG A 31 -5.96 11.62 9.32
C ARG A 31 -5.91 10.25 8.65
N VAL A 32 -6.57 9.27 9.23
CA VAL A 32 -6.80 7.98 8.56
C VAL A 32 -7.70 8.20 7.35
N LEU A 33 -7.19 7.84 6.17
CA LEU A 33 -7.90 7.94 4.90
C LEU A 33 -8.67 6.66 4.63
N TRP A 34 -8.00 5.52 4.80
CA TRP A 34 -8.58 4.20 4.62
C TRP A 34 -7.77 3.15 5.34
N THR A 35 -8.43 2.04 5.64
CA THR A 35 -7.82 0.82 6.19
C THR A 35 -8.17 -0.34 5.29
N ARG A 36 -7.19 -1.18 4.96
CA ARG A 36 -7.39 -2.34 4.09
C ARG A 36 -6.77 -3.59 4.69
N PRO A 37 -7.43 -4.76 4.56
CA PRO A 37 -6.82 -6.04 4.90
C PRO A 37 -5.59 -6.28 4.03
N ALA A 38 -4.49 -6.70 4.66
CA ALA A 38 -3.28 -7.11 3.97
C ALA A 38 -2.49 -8.07 4.88
N SER A 39 -1.74 -9.01 4.30
CA SER A 39 -0.95 -9.93 5.12
C SER A 39 0.13 -9.22 5.93
N GLY A 40 0.61 -9.89 6.98
CA GLY A 40 1.65 -9.36 7.86
C GLY A 40 3.01 -9.14 7.21
N LYS A 41 3.17 -9.57 5.96
CA LYS A 41 4.35 -9.34 5.11
C LYS A 41 4.08 -8.39 3.95
N ALA A 42 2.86 -7.90 3.79
CA ALA A 42 2.48 -7.05 2.66
C ALA A 42 3.36 -5.80 2.56
N GLY A 43 4.01 -5.62 1.41
CA GLY A 43 4.71 -4.41 1.06
C GLY A 43 3.74 -3.35 0.57
N ALA A 44 4.14 -2.09 0.66
CA ALA A 44 3.45 -1.03 -0.05
C ALA A 44 4.49 -0.10 -0.67
N ALA A 45 4.10 0.53 -1.78
CA ALA A 45 4.84 1.60 -2.42
C ALA A 45 3.84 2.69 -2.77
N LEU A 46 4.23 3.95 -2.55
CA LEU A 46 3.46 5.10 -3.02
C LEU A 46 4.05 5.57 -4.33
N THR A 47 3.18 5.76 -5.31
CA THR A 47 3.48 6.42 -6.57
C THR A 47 2.61 7.67 -6.66
N PRO A 48 2.95 8.65 -7.52
CA PRO A 48 2.17 9.89 -7.64
C PRO A 48 0.68 9.70 -7.91
N TYR A 49 0.30 8.55 -8.49
CA TYR A 49 -1.06 8.26 -8.93
C TYR A 49 -1.74 7.14 -8.13
N ALA A 50 -0.98 6.27 -7.45
CA ALA A 50 -1.52 5.09 -6.79
C ALA A 50 -0.67 4.65 -5.59
N ALA A 51 -1.33 4.18 -4.54
CA ALA A 51 -0.72 3.33 -3.53
C ALA A 51 -0.76 1.89 -4.03
N VAL A 52 0.41 1.27 -4.27
CA VAL A 52 0.50 -0.13 -4.66
C VAL A 52 0.75 -0.96 -3.40
N VAL A 53 -0.18 -1.86 -3.09
CA VAL A 53 -0.08 -2.82 -1.99
C VAL A 53 0.24 -4.19 -2.58
N ALA A 54 1.39 -4.73 -2.20
CA ALA A 54 1.87 -6.04 -2.61
C ALA A 54 1.65 -7.03 -1.47
N ASP A 55 0.69 -7.95 -1.64
CA ASP A 55 0.47 -9.04 -0.71
C ASP A 55 1.21 -10.31 -1.18
N GLU A 56 1.90 -11.00 -0.27
CA GLU A 56 2.69 -12.19 -0.57
C GLU A 56 1.83 -13.43 -0.85
N LYS A 57 0.67 -13.58 -0.20
CA LYS A 57 -0.12 -14.83 -0.30
C LYS A 57 -1.63 -14.59 -0.19
N PRO A 58 -2.40 -14.93 -1.24
CA PRO A 58 -1.95 -15.20 -2.61
C PRO A 58 -1.30 -13.93 -3.19
N SER A 59 -0.24 -14.10 -3.98
CA SER A 59 0.50 -13.01 -4.61
C SER A 59 -0.45 -12.07 -5.39
N ARG A 60 -0.78 -10.95 -4.75
CA ARG A 60 -1.79 -9.99 -5.19
C ARG A 60 -1.20 -8.59 -5.08
N LEU A 61 -1.15 -7.91 -6.21
CA LEU A 61 -0.82 -6.50 -6.28
C LEU A 61 -2.11 -5.72 -6.47
N ALA A 62 -2.39 -4.80 -5.54
CA ALA A 62 -3.52 -3.90 -5.65
C ALA A 62 -3.01 -2.47 -5.76
N ALA A 63 -3.24 -1.83 -6.90
CA ALA A 63 -3.11 -0.40 -7.05
C ALA A 63 -4.40 0.24 -6.54
N VAL A 64 -4.29 1.08 -5.52
CA VAL A 64 -5.42 1.80 -4.93
C VAL A 64 -5.19 3.31 -5.00
N ASP A 65 -6.28 4.07 -5.08
CA ASP A 65 -6.24 5.52 -4.95
C ASP A 65 -5.76 5.86 -3.52
N PRO A 66 -4.68 6.64 -3.35
CA PRO A 66 -4.09 6.90 -2.04
C PRO A 66 -4.99 7.75 -1.14
N ARG A 67 -5.92 8.52 -1.71
CA ARG A 67 -6.84 9.40 -0.98
C ARG A 67 -8.10 8.67 -0.53
N THR A 68 -8.65 7.80 -1.39
CA THR A 68 -9.97 7.16 -1.17
C THR A 68 -9.88 5.67 -0.86
N GLY A 69 -8.76 5.04 -1.14
CA GLY A 69 -8.57 3.59 -0.99
C GLY A 69 -9.30 2.77 -2.05
N ARG A 70 -9.88 3.43 -3.05
CA ARG A 70 -10.58 2.80 -4.18
C ARG A 70 -9.60 1.96 -4.99
N GLU A 71 -9.98 0.73 -5.33
CA GLU A 71 -9.18 -0.09 -6.23
C GLU A 71 -9.16 0.52 -7.63
N LEU A 72 -7.96 0.77 -8.15
CA LEU A 72 -7.72 1.23 -9.51
C LEU A 72 -7.39 0.04 -10.42
N ALA A 73 -6.53 -0.86 -9.93
CA ALA A 73 -6.18 -2.08 -10.62
C ALA A 73 -5.82 -3.18 -9.61
N VAL A 74 -6.14 -4.42 -9.96
CA VAL A 74 -5.76 -5.59 -9.18
C VAL A 74 -5.12 -6.58 -10.13
N LEU A 75 -3.85 -6.91 -9.86
CA LEU A 75 -3.11 -7.92 -10.58
C LEU A 75 -2.89 -9.13 -9.66
N ARG A 76 -3.34 -10.29 -10.13
CA ARG A 76 -2.95 -11.57 -9.54
C ARG A 76 -1.77 -12.08 -10.35
N THR A 77 -0.59 -12.12 -9.75
CA THR A 77 0.63 -12.55 -10.42
C THR A 77 1.41 -13.43 -9.48
N SER A 78 2.02 -14.51 -9.98
CA SER A 78 2.99 -15.30 -9.21
C SER A 78 4.37 -14.61 -9.11
N ALA A 79 4.56 -13.50 -9.81
CA ALA A 79 5.76 -12.69 -9.71
C ALA A 79 5.71 -11.82 -8.44
N ASN A 80 6.83 -11.77 -7.72
CA ASN A 80 6.99 -10.85 -6.61
C ASN A 80 7.42 -9.50 -7.18
N ALA A 81 6.57 -8.47 -7.08
CA ALA A 81 7.02 -7.10 -7.34
C ALA A 81 7.92 -6.67 -6.18
N LEU A 82 9.17 -6.39 -6.49
CA LEU A 82 10.21 -6.00 -5.54
C LEU A 82 10.28 -4.48 -5.42
N ALA A 83 9.97 -3.76 -6.50
CA ALA A 83 9.94 -2.30 -6.51
C ALA A 83 8.84 -1.76 -7.43
N VAL A 84 8.25 -0.63 -7.03
CA VAL A 84 7.25 0.09 -7.81
C VAL A 84 7.67 1.55 -7.82
N GLY A 85 7.74 2.15 -9.00
CA GLY A 85 8.04 3.57 -9.18
C GLY A 85 7.26 4.17 -10.34
N SER A 86 7.44 5.47 -10.55
CA SER A 86 6.76 6.21 -11.63
C SER A 86 7.08 5.69 -13.04
N GLN A 87 8.21 4.99 -13.21
CA GLN A 87 8.65 4.41 -14.48
C GLN A 87 8.24 2.95 -14.68
N GLY A 88 7.61 2.30 -13.70
CA GLY A 88 7.17 0.91 -13.82
C GLY A 88 7.33 0.08 -12.55
N MET A 89 7.18 -1.22 -12.71
CA MET A 89 7.30 -2.23 -11.65
C MET A 89 8.35 -3.25 -12.03
N ILE A 90 9.18 -3.67 -11.07
CA ILE A 90 10.20 -4.70 -11.22
C ILE A 90 9.99 -5.78 -10.17
#